data_AF-A0A6C0P4W0-F1
#
_entry.id   AF-A0A6C0P4W0-F1
#
_cell.length_a   1.000
_cell.length_b   1.000
_cell.length_c   1.000
_cell.angle_alpha   90.00
_cell.angle_beta   90.00
_cell.angle_gamma   90.00
#
_symmetry.space_group_name_H-M   'P 1'
#
loop_
_entity.id
_entity.type
_entity.pdbx_description
1 polymer ?
#
loop_
_entity_poly.entity_id
_entity_poly.type
_entity_poly.pdbx_seq_one_letter_code
_entity_poly.pdbx_strand_id
1 'polypeptide(L)'
;MSFCCGASMIGTNGTLKHFRTHIHNVPILFCPVCHRVEIHYLIENEYEILAEYAHGDGASEVDFIEYVEQEDNVLFENCVNNENEDPMDVVSSQIDMALDLLCFAKQISDESWQGELKKRLGVLNQRRNKLRQRKTSEGYC
;
A
#
# COMPACT_ATOMS: atom_id res chain seq x y z
N MET A 1 -9.31 -8.86 3.71
CA MET A 1 -9.04 -7.87 2.66
C MET A 1 -8.94 -6.50 3.29
N SER A 2 -7.81 -5.84 3.10
CA SER A 2 -7.52 -4.49 3.61
C SER A 2 -7.96 -3.46 2.57
N PHE A 3 -8.98 -2.67 2.94
CA PHE A 3 -9.55 -1.63 2.10
C PHE A 3 -9.39 -0.27 2.76
N CYS A 4 -8.91 0.71 1.99
CA CYS A 4 -8.78 2.09 2.45
C CYS A 4 -9.24 3.04 1.36
N CYS A 5 -10.08 4.03 1.70
CA CYS A 5 -10.71 4.95 0.74
C CYS A 5 -11.46 4.21 -0.39
N GLY A 6 -12.05 3.05 -0.08
CA GLY A 6 -12.74 2.20 -1.06
C GLY A 6 -11.82 1.54 -2.09
N ALA A 7 -10.50 1.59 -1.90
CA ALA A 7 -9.50 0.94 -2.75
C ALA A 7 -8.86 -0.25 -2.02
N SER A 8 -8.47 -1.27 -2.78
CA SER A 8 -7.59 -2.31 -2.26
C SER A 8 -6.25 -1.68 -1.89
N MET A 9 -5.79 -1.97 -0.67
CA MET A 9 -4.43 -1.60 -0.27
C MET A 9 -3.42 -2.50 -0.99
N ILE A 10 -2.22 -1.98 -1.22
CA ILE A 10 -1.10 -2.74 -1.82
C ILE A 10 -0.22 -3.24 -0.68
N GLY A 11 0.20 -4.50 -0.76
CA GLY A 11 1.15 -5.09 0.17
C GLY A 11 2.58 -4.75 -0.23
N THR A 12 3.36 -4.23 0.72
CA THR A 12 4.77 -3.85 0.55
C THR A 12 5.57 -4.12 1.81
N ASN A 13 6.89 -4.26 1.69
CA ASN A 13 7.81 -4.14 2.81
C ASN A 13 8.30 -2.69 2.94
N GLY A 14 8.13 -2.10 4.12
CA GLY A 14 8.43 -0.70 4.40
C GLY A 14 9.40 -0.50 5.55
N THR A 15 9.85 0.74 5.72
CA THR A 15 10.54 1.17 6.95
C THR A 15 9.59 1.96 7.82
N LEU A 16 9.41 1.52 9.07
CA LEU A 16 8.61 2.23 10.07
C LEU A 16 9.50 2.83 11.15
N LYS A 17 9.08 3.97 11.68
CA LYS A 17 9.79 4.65 12.75
C LYS A 17 9.03 4.52 14.06
N HIS A 18 9.68 3.96 15.06
CA HIS A 18 9.20 3.88 16.43
C HIS A 18 10.14 4.69 17.34
N PHE A 19 9.69 5.84 17.83
CA PHE A 19 10.51 6.84 18.53
C PHE A 19 11.79 7.26 17.76
N ARG A 20 12.94 6.71 18.15
CA ARG A 20 14.26 6.96 17.54
C ARG A 20 14.78 5.77 16.75
N THR A 21 14.05 4.66 16.75
CA THR A 21 14.39 3.41 16.11
C THR A 21 13.72 3.34 14.74
N HIS A 22 14.48 2.99 13.71
CA HIS A 22 13.96 2.65 12.39
C HIS A 22 13.93 1.13 12.25
N ILE A 23 12.79 0.60 11.85
CA ILE A 23 12.59 -0.83 11.66
C ILE A 23 12.35 -1.04 10.17
N HIS A 24 13.28 -1.73 9.52
CA HIS A 24 13.27 -2.01 8.09
C HIS A 24 12.51 -3.29 7.77
N ASN A 25 12.13 -3.44 6.50
CA ASN A 25 11.45 -4.62 5.95
C ASN A 25 10.19 -5.06 6.70
N VAL A 26 9.45 -4.10 7.26
CA VAL A 26 8.18 -4.38 7.95
C VAL A 26 7.08 -4.60 6.91
N PRO A 27 6.36 -5.73 6.94
CA PRO A 27 5.21 -5.93 6.07
C PRO A 27 4.10 -4.92 6.38
N ILE A 28 3.80 -4.07 5.41
CA ILE A 28 2.82 -3.00 5.51
C ILE A 28 1.80 -3.05 4.36
N LEU A 29 0.67 -2.42 4.60
CA LEU A 29 -0.39 -2.16 3.66
C LEU A 29 -0.37 -0.66 3.34
N PHE A 30 -0.30 -0.32 2.06
CA PHE A 30 -0.25 1.05 1.61
C PHE A 30 -1.46 1.39 0.74
N CYS A 31 -2.15 2.50 1.06
CA CYS A 31 -3.23 3.01 0.23
C CYS A 31 -2.67 3.93 -0.87
N PRO A 32 -2.85 3.61 -2.17
CA PRO A 32 -2.31 4.43 -3.25
C PRO A 32 -3.05 5.78 -3.44
N VAL A 33 -4.16 5.98 -2.73
CA VAL A 33 -5.02 7.16 -2.83
C VAL A 33 -4.68 8.18 -1.74
N CYS A 34 -4.80 7.79 -0.47
CA CYS A 34 -4.56 8.69 0.66
C CYS A 34 -3.16 8.54 1.28
N HIS A 35 -2.34 7.60 0.79
CA HIS A 35 -1.02 7.29 1.33
C HIS A 35 -1.02 6.80 2.78
N ARG A 36 -2.17 6.35 3.29
CA ARG A 36 -2.24 5.68 4.59
C ARG A 36 -1.40 4.41 4.54
N VAL A 37 -0.58 4.24 5.57
CA VAL A 37 0.23 3.05 5.82
C VAL A 37 -0.32 2.38 7.07
N GLU A 38 -0.53 1.07 6.98
CA GLU A 38 -0.95 0.22 8.08
C GLU A 38 0.00 -0.96 8.17
N ILE A 39 0.23 -1.47 9.37
CA ILE A 39 1.02 -2.68 9.58
C ILE A 39 0.15 -3.88 9.17
N HIS A 40 0.73 -4.89 8.54
CA HIS A 40 -0.05 -6.08 8.20
C HIS A 40 -0.57 -6.76 9.48
N TYR A 41 -1.85 -7.11 9.53
CA TYR A 41 -2.47 -7.64 10.76
C TYR A 41 -1.84 -8.95 11.27
N LEU A 42 -1.22 -9.73 10.38
CA LEU A 42 -0.51 -10.98 10.75
C LEU A 42 0.84 -10.74 11.43
N ILE A 43 1.36 -9.51 11.44
CA ILE A 43 2.66 -9.17 12.07
C ILE A 43 2.56 -8.05 13.09
N GLU A 44 1.35 -7.54 13.35
CA GLU A 44 1.15 -6.39 14.21
C GLU A 44 1.71 -6.63 15.62
N ASN A 45 1.46 -7.82 16.19
CA ASN A 45 1.98 -8.18 17.51
C ASN A 45 3.50 -8.33 17.53
N GLU A 46 4.06 -9.04 16.55
CA GLU A 46 5.50 -9.27 16.41
C GLU A 46 6.25 -7.95 16.23
N TYR A 47 5.69 -7.05 15.44
CA TYR A 47 6.19 -5.70 15.26
C TYR A 47 6.16 -4.90 16.57
N GLU A 48 5.03 -4.86 17.26
CA GLU A 48 4.89 -4.11 18.51
C GLU A 48 5.93 -4.57 19.55
N ILE A 49 6.10 -5.89 19.69
CA ILE A 49 7.08 -6.48 20.60
C ILE A 49 8.50 -6.07 20.20
N LEU A 50 8.88 -6.25 18.93
CA LEU A 50 10.22 -5.90 18.45
C LEU A 50 10.52 -4.40 18.63
N ALA A 51 9.53 -3.54 18.35
CA ALA A 51 9.67 -2.10 18.44
C ALA A 51 9.96 -1.63 19.87
N GLU A 52 9.24 -2.18 20.86
CA GLU A 52 9.45 -1.87 22.27
C GLU A 52 10.80 -2.37 22.79
N TYR A 53 11.22 -3.60 22.41
CA TYR A 53 12.54 -4.12 22.78
C TYR A 53 13.68 -3.30 22.17
N ALA A 54 13.61 -3.04 20.86
CA ALA A 54 14.62 -2.25 20.17
C ALA A 54 14.72 -0.83 20.73
N HIS A 55 13.59 -0.23 21.13
CA HIS A 55 13.59 1.05 21.81
C HIS A 55 14.26 0.97 23.20
N GLY A 56 13.91 -0.04 24.00
CA GLY A 56 14.47 -0.28 25.33
C GLY A 56 15.98 -0.48 25.31
N ASP A 57 16.49 -1.15 24.29
CA ASP A 57 17.92 -1.41 24.09
C ASP A 57 18.67 -0.22 23.45
N GLY A 58 17.94 0.81 23.03
CA GLY A 58 18.51 2.00 22.39
C GLY A 58 19.02 1.76 20.96
N ALA A 59 18.54 0.71 20.29
CA ALA A 59 18.88 0.43 18.91
C ALA A 59 18.33 1.51 17.97
N SER A 60 19.16 2.04 17.08
CA SER A 60 18.76 3.07 16.12
C SER A 60 18.15 2.49 14.84
N GLU A 61 18.60 1.30 14.44
CA GLU A 61 18.18 0.59 13.23
C GLU A 61 18.05 -0.90 13.55
N VAL A 62 16.97 -1.51 13.08
CA VAL A 62 16.64 -2.93 13.23
C VAL A 62 16.03 -3.43 11.93
N ASP A 63 16.35 -4.64 11.52
CA ASP A 63 15.73 -5.28 10.37
C ASP A 63 14.69 -6.31 10.82
N PHE A 64 13.43 -6.16 10.43
CA PHE A 64 12.34 -7.01 10.90
C PHE A 64 12.55 -8.49 10.55
N ILE A 65 13.08 -8.77 9.35
CA ILE A 65 13.25 -10.14 8.85
C ILE A 65 14.33 -10.94 9.60
N GLU A 66 15.21 -10.26 10.34
CA GLU A 66 16.24 -10.92 11.15
C GLU A 66 15.69 -11.49 12.46
N TYR A 67 14.54 -10.97 12.92
CA TYR A 67 13.96 -11.31 14.24
C TYR A 67 12.67 -12.11 14.14
N VAL A 68 12.02 -12.12 12.97
CA VAL A 68 10.74 -12.77 12.75
C VAL A 68 10.84 -13.69 11.55
N GLU A 69 10.84 -15.01 11.79
CA GLU A 69 10.74 -16.00 10.72
C GLU A 69 9.32 -16.01 10.16
N GLN A 70 9.17 -15.65 8.88
CA GLN A 70 7.88 -15.67 8.20
C GLN A 70 7.95 -16.20 6.77
N GLU A 71 6.87 -16.85 6.35
CA GLU A 71 6.66 -17.23 4.96
C GLU A 71 6.12 -16.01 4.19
N ASP A 72 7.00 -15.29 3.50
CA ASP A 72 6.69 -14.08 2.72
C ASP A 72 5.49 -14.24 1.76
N ASN A 73 5.30 -15.46 1.22
CA ASN A 73 4.23 -15.74 0.27
C ASN A 73 2.82 -15.60 0.87
N VAL A 74 2.63 -15.87 2.17
CA VAL A 74 1.28 -15.91 2.77
C VAL A 74 0.75 -14.51 3.09
N LEU A 75 1.64 -13.55 3.37
CA LEU A 75 1.26 -12.22 3.87
C LEU A 75 0.48 -11.42 2.82
N PHE A 76 0.91 -11.46 1.57
CA PHE A 76 0.37 -10.59 0.51
C PHE A 76 -0.54 -11.31 -0.49
N GLU A 77 -0.80 -12.61 -0.32
CA GLU A 77 -1.73 -13.39 -1.17
C GLU A 77 -3.12 -12.78 -1.28
N ASN A 78 -3.57 -12.08 -0.22
CA ASN A 78 -4.88 -11.41 -0.19
C ASN A 78 -4.85 -9.98 -0.73
N CYS A 79 -3.70 -9.48 -1.17
CA CYS A 79 -3.57 -8.16 -1.77
C CYS A 79 -3.78 -8.26 -3.29
N VAL A 80 -4.63 -7.39 -3.84
CA VAL A 80 -4.89 -7.34 -5.29
C VAL A 80 -3.63 -6.96 -6.08
N ASN A 81 -2.71 -6.24 -5.43
CA ASN A 81 -1.44 -5.82 -5.99
C ASN A 81 -0.33 -5.97 -4.94
N ASN A 82 0.86 -6.40 -5.36
CA ASN A 82 2.06 -6.45 -4.51
C ASN A 82 3.25 -5.71 -5.17
N GLU A 83 4.36 -5.57 -4.44
CA GLU A 83 5.56 -4.83 -4.88
C GLU A 83 6.22 -5.32 -6.16
N ASN A 84 5.97 -6.57 -6.55
CA ASN A 84 6.63 -7.16 -7.71
C ASN A 84 5.97 -6.75 -9.04
N GLU A 85 4.84 -6.03 -8.98
CA GLU A 85 4.11 -5.57 -10.17
C GLU A 85 4.62 -4.22 -10.68
N ASP A 86 4.63 -4.02 -12.01
CA ASP A 86 5.00 -2.71 -12.59
C ASP A 86 4.04 -1.63 -12.05
N PRO A 87 4.55 -0.49 -11.55
CA PRO A 87 3.71 0.55 -10.98
C PRO A 87 2.62 1.08 -11.91
N MET A 88 2.82 1.02 -13.23
CA MET A 88 1.80 1.37 -14.23
C MET A 88 0.68 0.33 -14.28
N ASP A 89 1.02 -0.95 -14.20
CA ASP A 89 0.05 -2.05 -14.22
C ASP A 89 -0.81 -2.01 -12.96
N VAL A 90 -0.20 -1.76 -11.81
CA VAL A 90 -0.90 -1.55 -10.54
C VAL A 90 -1.90 -0.39 -10.64
N VAL A 91 -1.46 0.76 -11.12
CA VAL A 91 -2.34 1.94 -11.24
C VAL A 91 -3.44 1.71 -12.26
N SER A 92 -3.16 0.98 -13.35
CA SER A 92 -4.15 0.66 -14.38
C SER A 92 -5.23 -0.30 -13.84
N SER A 93 -4.83 -1.38 -13.17
CA SER A 93 -5.73 -2.33 -12.50
C SER A 93 -6.63 -1.63 -11.48
N GLN A 94 -6.06 -0.71 -10.68
CA GLN A 94 -6.81 0.08 -9.70
C GLN A 94 -7.80 1.07 -10.35
N ILE A 95 -7.49 1.59 -11.54
CA ILE A 95 -8.41 2.45 -12.32
C ILE A 95 -9.57 1.61 -12.85
N ASP A 96 -9.29 0.46 -13.44
CA ASP A 96 -10.32 -0.41 -14.03
C ASP A 96 -11.30 -0.88 -12.96
N MET A 97 -10.82 -1.34 -11.80
CA MET A 97 -11.67 -1.70 -10.67
C MET A 97 -12.52 -0.52 -10.17
N ALA A 98 -11.96 0.69 -10.11
CA ALA A 98 -12.71 1.87 -9.70
C ALA A 98 -13.80 2.28 -10.72
N LEU A 99 -13.56 2.04 -12.02
CA LEU A 99 -14.56 2.26 -13.07
C LEU A 99 -15.69 1.23 -13.01
N ASP A 100 -15.37 -0.05 -12.74
CA ASP A 100 -16.36 -1.11 -12.55
C ASP A 100 -17.28 -0.80 -11.35
N LEU A 101 -16.69 -0.42 -10.21
CA LEU A 101 -17.45 0.00 -9.05
C LEU A 101 -18.30 1.25 -9.33
N LEU A 102 -17.81 2.17 -10.17
CA LEU A 102 -18.57 3.37 -10.54
C LEU A 102 -19.78 3.01 -11.41
N CYS A 103 -19.64 2.03 -12.31
CA CYS A 103 -20.75 1.50 -13.09
C CYS A 103 -21.81 0.90 -12.17
N PHE A 104 -21.42 0.11 -11.17
CA PHE A 104 -22.35 -0.47 -10.21
C PHE A 104 -23.01 0.60 -9.32
N ALA A 105 -22.24 1.56 -8.78
CA ALA A 105 -22.76 2.67 -7.98
C ALA A 105 -23.82 3.51 -8.75
N LYS A 106 -23.62 3.69 -10.06
CA LYS A 106 -24.62 4.33 -10.93
C LYS A 106 -25.89 3.50 -11.10
N GLN A 107 -25.77 2.17 -11.23
CA GLN A 107 -26.93 1.28 -11.36
C GLN A 107 -27.83 1.34 -10.12
N ILE A 108 -27.24 1.41 -8.93
CA ILE A 108 -27.99 1.53 -7.67
C ILE A 108 -28.33 2.98 -7.28
N SER A 109 -27.97 3.96 -8.13
CA SER A 109 -28.20 5.40 -7.90
C SER A 109 -27.60 5.95 -6.59
N ASP A 110 -26.48 5.38 -6.14
CA ASP A 110 -25.77 5.89 -4.96
C ASP A 110 -24.87 7.07 -5.34
N GLU A 111 -25.37 8.30 -5.18
CA GLU A 111 -24.65 9.52 -5.56
C GLU A 111 -23.43 9.79 -4.67
N SER A 112 -23.49 9.42 -3.39
CA SER A 112 -22.38 9.61 -2.45
C SER A 112 -21.20 8.77 -2.89
N TRP A 113 -21.44 7.47 -3.13
CA TRP A 113 -20.42 6.54 -3.55
C TRP A 113 -19.86 6.87 -4.93
N GLN A 114 -20.71 7.30 -5.87
CA GLN A 114 -20.24 7.84 -7.15
C GLN A 114 -19.29 9.04 -6.98
N GLY A 115 -19.59 9.94 -6.05
CA GLY A 115 -18.75 11.10 -5.74
C GLY A 115 -17.37 10.70 -5.22
N GLU A 116 -17.31 9.72 -4.32
CA GLU A 116 -16.07 9.16 -3.80
C GLU A 116 -15.23 8.49 -4.90
N LEU A 117 -15.86 7.65 -5.74
CA LEU A 117 -15.18 6.95 -6.83
C LEU A 117 -14.63 7.92 -7.89
N LYS A 118 -15.35 9.01 -8.20
CA LYS A 118 -14.86 10.06 -9.10
C LYS A 118 -13.63 10.77 -8.53
N LYS A 119 -13.62 11.10 -7.24
CA LYS A 119 -12.45 11.68 -6.56
C LYS A 119 -11.26 10.73 -6.64
N ARG A 120 -11.47 9.44 -6.37
CA ARG A 120 -10.45 8.39 -6.48
C ARG A 120 -9.86 8.28 -7.88
N LEU A 121 -10.71 8.21 -8.91
CA LEU A 121 -10.27 8.16 -10.31
C LEU A 121 -9.42 9.39 -10.68
N GLY A 122 -9.76 10.56 -10.13
CA GLY A 122 -8.95 11.77 -10.28
C GLY A 122 -7.51 11.59 -9.76
N VAL A 123 -7.35 11.07 -8.54
CA VAL A 123 -6.03 10.81 -7.93
C VAL A 123 -5.25 9.74 -8.71
N LEU A 124 -5.90 8.61 -9.05
CA LEU A 124 -5.25 7.53 -9.79
C LEU A 124 -4.80 7.99 -11.19
N ASN A 125 -5.62 8.77 -11.88
CA ASN A 125 -5.25 9.34 -13.19
C ASN A 125 -4.06 10.30 -13.08
N GLN A 126 -4.01 11.14 -12.04
CA GLN A 126 -2.83 11.99 -11.79
C GLN A 126 -1.57 11.17 -11.55
N ARG A 127 -1.67 10.09 -10.75
CA ARG A 127 -0.55 9.17 -10.51
C ARG A 127 -0.08 8.48 -11.78
N ARG A 128 -1.01 7.97 -12.61
CA ARG A 128 -0.73 7.38 -13.92
C ARG A 128 0.05 8.36 -14.82
N ASN A 129 -0.40 9.62 -14.87
CA ASN A 129 0.26 10.65 -15.67
C ASN A 129 1.69 10.94 -15.20
N LYS A 130 1.92 11.00 -13.88
CA LYS A 130 3.28 11.16 -13.31
C LYS A 130 4.18 9.98 -13.67
N LEU A 131 3.68 8.75 -13.58
CA LEU A 131 4.44 7.55 -13.97
C LEU A 131 4.78 7.57 -15.47
N ARG A 132 3.84 7.99 -16.32
CA ARG A 132 4.07 8.11 -17.76
C ARG A 132 5.15 9.14 -18.09
N GLN A 133 5.15 10.28 -17.39
CA GLN A 133 6.18 11.32 -17.54
C GLN A 133 7.57 10.81 -17.13
N ARG A 134 7.66 10.02 -16.05
CA ARG A 134 8.94 9.42 -15.61
C ARG A 134 9.51 8.44 -16.64
N LYS A 135 8.68 7.54 -17.18
CA LYS A 135 9.10 6.61 -18.25
C LYS A 135 9.61 7.35 -19.50
N THR A 136 9.02 8.50 -19.85
CA THR A 136 9.51 9.30 -21.00
C THR A 136 10.84 10.01 -20.74
N SER A 137 11.17 10.35 -19.50
CA SER A 137 12.45 10.99 -19.14
C SER A 137 13.61 10.01 -19.01
N GLU A 138 13.35 8.76 -18.66
CA GLU A 138 14.39 7.70 -18.53
C GLU A 138 14.84 7.16 -19.89
N GLY A 139 14.05 7.35 -20.96
CA GLY A 139 14.40 6.94 -22.32
C GLY A 139 15.33 7.89 -23.10
N TYR A 140 15.88 8.93 -22.45
CA TYR A 140 16.75 9.94 -23.08
C TYR A 140 18.20 9.94 -22.56
N CYS A 141 18.63 8.91 -21.83
CA CYS A 141 20.02 8.72 -21.39
C CYS A 141 20.64 7.47 -22.00
#